data_AF-A0A968NRP8-F1
#
_entry.id   AF-A0A968NRP8-F1
#
_cell.length_a   1.000
_cell.length_b   1.000
_cell.length_c   1.000
_cell.angle_alpha   90.00
_cell.angle_beta   90.00
_cell.angle_gamma   90.00
#
_symmetry.space_group_name_H-M   'P 1'
#
loop_
_entity.id
_entity.type
_entity.pdbx_description
1 polymer ?
#
loop_
_entity_poly.entity_id
_entity_poly.type
_entity_poly.pdbx_seq_one_letter_code
_entity_poly.pdbx_strand_id
1 'polypeptide(L)'
;MTVKELIYAEIEKLREENLDEFYEVVKRFAQIKSEQQKTGALSKLKRIKIQAPVDFAANLDLYLSGEKQIASDSEAALVYLKSE
;
A
#
# COMPACT_ATOMS: atom_id res chain seq x y z
N MET A 1 -19.63 0.26 -30.45
CA MET A 1 -18.18 0.06 -30.53
C MET A 1 -17.65 -0.27 -29.15
N THR A 2 -16.85 -1.32 -29.04
CA THR A 2 -16.20 -1.70 -27.79
C THR A 2 -14.81 -1.08 -27.69
N VAL A 3 -14.29 -0.89 -26.46
CA VAL A 3 -12.92 -0.38 -26.26
C VAL A 3 -11.88 -1.31 -26.91
N LYS A 4 -12.18 -2.61 -27.01
CA LYS A 4 -11.34 -3.59 -27.72
C LYS A 4 -11.22 -3.28 -29.20
N GLU A 5 -12.32 -2.93 -29.86
CA GLU A 5 -12.32 -2.56 -31.29
C GLU A 5 -11.46 -1.31 -31.56
N LEU A 6 -11.51 -0.32 -30.66
CA LEU A 6 -10.68 0.88 -30.76
C LEU A 6 -9.19 0.56 -30.59
N ILE A 7 -8.85 -0.36 -29.68
CA ILE A 7 -7.46 -0.81 -29.48
C ILE A 7 -6.95 -1.52 -30.73
N TYR A 8 -7.73 -2.43 -31.33
CA TYR A 8 -7.32 -3.12 -32.55
C TYR A 8 -7.12 -2.18 -33.73
N ALA A 9 -8.02 -1.21 -33.92
CA ALA A 9 -7.90 -0.21 -34.98
C ALA A 9 -6.65 0.68 -34.82
N GLU A 10 -6.17 0.89 -33.60
CA GLU A 10 -4.95 1.65 -33.35
C GLU A 10 -3.70 0.80 -33.55
N ILE A 11 -3.75 -0.49 -33.19
CA ILE A 11 -2.68 -1.47 -33.43
C ILE A 11 -2.43 -1.65 -34.93
N GLU A 12 -3.47 -1.72 -35.76
CA GLU A 12 -3.33 -1.88 -37.22
C GLU A 12 -2.61 -0.70 -37.91
N LYS A 13 -2.57 0.48 -37.28
CA LYS A 13 -1.87 1.65 -37.81
C LYS A 13 -0.38 1.66 -37.44
N LEU A 14 0.03 0.85 -36.47
CA LEU A 14 1.41 0.79 -36.01
C LEU A 14 2.25 -0.06 -36.98
N ARG A 15 3.51 0.34 -37.15
CA ARG A 15 4.51 -0.46 -37.85
C ARG A 15 5.02 -1.56 -36.92
N GLU A 16 5.48 -2.66 -37.50
CA GLU A 16 5.99 -3.83 -36.77
C GLU A 16 7.05 -3.47 -35.71
N GLU A 17 7.95 -2.53 -36.03
CA GLU A 17 8.99 -2.03 -35.12
C GLU A 17 8.45 -1.44 -33.81
N ASN A 18 7.25 -0.84 -33.86
CA ASN A 18 6.58 -0.26 -32.70
C ASN A 18 5.68 -1.28 -31.99
N LEU A 19 5.35 -2.41 -32.64
CA LEU A 19 4.54 -3.47 -32.05
C LEU A 19 5.31 -4.24 -30.98
N ASP A 20 6.62 -4.40 -31.13
CA ASP A 20 7.48 -5.02 -30.11
C ASP A 20 7.48 -4.21 -28.81
N GLU A 21 7.67 -2.89 -28.91
CA GLU A 21 7.62 -1.98 -27.75
C GLU A 21 6.22 -1.95 -27.13
N PHE A 22 5.18 -1.88 -27.97
CA PHE A 22 3.80 -1.90 -27.51
C PHE A 22 3.44 -3.22 -26.82
N TYR A 23 3.90 -4.36 -27.33
CA TYR A 23 3.68 -5.66 -26.73
C TYR A 23 4.31 -5.73 -25.33
N GLU A 24 5.53 -5.23 -25.15
CA GLU A 24 6.18 -5.16 -23.84
C GLU A 24 5.40 -4.29 -22.85
N VAL A 25 4.82 -3.17 -23.30
CA VAL A 25 3.95 -2.32 -22.47
C VAL A 25 2.68 -3.06 -22.05
N VAL A 26 1.99 -3.72 -22.99
CA VAL A 26 0.76 -4.48 -22.71
C VAL A 26 1.04 -5.66 -21.78
N LYS A 27 2.15 -6.36 -22.00
CA LYS A 27 2.62 -7.47 -21.16
C LYS A 27 2.90 -7.02 -19.72
N ARG A 28 3.60 -5.91 -19.54
CA ARG A 28 3.82 -5.30 -18.20
C ARG A 28 2.50 -4.91 -17.54
N PHE A 29 1.59 -4.29 -18.29
CA PHE A 29 0.27 -3.92 -17.79
C PHE A 29 -0.53 -5.15 -17.30
N ALA A 30 -0.53 -6.24 -18.07
CA ALA A 30 -1.18 -7.49 -17.71
C ALA A 30 -0.55 -8.14 -16.46
N GLN A 31 0.79 -8.13 -16.37
CA GLN A 31 1.52 -8.64 -15.21
C GLN A 31 1.17 -7.87 -13.94
N ILE A 32 1.19 -6.53 -13.97
CA ILE A 32 0.84 -5.67 -12.82
C ILE A 32 -0.59 -5.95 -12.35
N LYS A 33 -1.54 -6.07 -13.28
CA LYS A 33 -2.94 -6.40 -12.94
C LYS A 33 -3.06 -7.79 -12.28
N SER A 34 -2.31 -8.77 -12.77
CA SER A 34 -2.29 -10.12 -12.20
C SER A 34 -1.67 -10.16 -10.79
N GLU A 35 -0.63 -9.37 -10.55
CA GLU A 35 0.03 -9.27 -9.25
C GLU A 35 -0.82 -8.51 -8.23
N GLN A 36 -1.48 -7.43 -8.65
CA GLN A 36 -2.42 -6.68 -7.81
C GLN A 36 -3.60 -7.54 -7.32
N GLN A 37 -4.07 -8.48 -8.14
CA GLN A 37 -5.09 -9.46 -7.71
C GLN A 37 -4.58 -10.42 -6.63
N LYS A 38 -3.29 -10.74 -6.61
CA LYS A 38 -2.68 -11.65 -5.60
C LYS A 38 -2.30 -10.95 -4.30
N THR A 39 -2.21 -9.62 -4.29
CA THR A 39 -1.88 -8.86 -3.08
C THR A 39 -3.12 -8.65 -2.21
N GLY A 40 -3.27 -9.46 -1.15
CA GLY A 40 -4.30 -9.26 -0.13
C GLY A 40 -4.13 -7.93 0.61
N ALA A 41 -5.14 -7.52 1.39
CA ALA A 41 -5.12 -6.27 2.15
C ALA A 41 -3.85 -6.13 3.05
N LEU A 42 -3.40 -7.24 3.64
CA LEU A 42 -2.17 -7.31 4.44
C LEU A 42 -0.89 -6.98 3.64
N SER A 43 -0.84 -7.36 2.36
CA SER A 43 0.29 -7.03 1.49
C SER A 43 0.39 -5.53 1.20
N LYS A 44 -0.75 -4.81 1.21
CA LYS A 44 -0.78 -3.35 1.08
C LYS A 44 -0.29 -2.67 2.36
N LEU A 45 -0.72 -3.17 3.53
CA LEU A 45 -0.24 -2.70 4.84
C LEU A 45 1.29 -2.86 4.99
N LYS A 46 1.87 -3.96 4.51
CA LYS A 46 3.34 -4.18 4.51
C LYS A 46 4.13 -3.13 3.71
N ARG A 47 3.51 -2.48 2.71
CA ARG A 47 4.17 -1.42 1.91
C ARG A 47 4.25 -0.09 2.62
N ILE A 48 3.43 0.12 3.66
CA ILE A 48 3.45 1.35 4.46
C ILE A 48 4.69 1.28 5.35
N LYS A 49 5.67 2.15 5.09
CA LYS A 49 6.82 2.35 5.98
C LYS A 49 6.34 3.19 7.16
N ILE A 50 6.18 2.58 8.32
CA ILE A 50 5.90 3.30 9.56
C ILE A 50 7.20 3.99 9.96
N GLN A 51 7.23 5.33 9.88
CA GLN A 51 8.30 6.11 10.50
C GLN A 51 8.02 6.12 11.99
N ALA A 52 8.75 5.28 12.72
CA ALA A 52 8.60 5.17 14.15
C ALA A 52 9.95 5.30 14.85
N PRO A 53 9.96 5.72 16.12
CA PRO A 53 11.14 5.68 16.98
C PRO A 53 11.75 4.27 17.02
N VAL A 54 13.05 4.19 17.34
CA VAL A 54 13.80 2.92 17.39
C VAL A 54 13.18 1.92 18.38
N ASP A 55 12.48 2.44 19.39
CA ASP A 55 11.80 1.73 20.45
C ASP A 55 10.27 1.61 20.22
N PHE A 56 9.76 1.80 19.00
CA PHE A 56 8.31 1.74 18.73
C PHE A 56 7.66 0.43 19.14
N ALA A 57 8.37 -0.69 18.98
CA ALA A 57 7.90 -2.01 19.43
C ALA A 57 8.37 -2.35 20.85
N ALA A 58 9.16 -1.48 21.49
CA ALA A 58 9.56 -1.70 22.87
C ALA A 58 8.30 -1.62 23.74
N ASN A 59 8.16 -2.61 24.63
CA ASN A 59 7.02 -2.76 25.52
C ASN A 59 5.73 -3.28 24.89
N LEU A 60 5.76 -3.89 23.69
CA LEU A 60 4.60 -4.61 23.15
C LEU A 60 4.06 -5.63 24.16
N ASP A 61 4.96 -6.33 24.85
CA ASP A 61 4.64 -7.31 25.89
C ASP A 61 3.84 -6.69 27.04
N LEU A 62 4.11 -5.44 27.41
CA LEU A 62 3.40 -4.74 28.49
C LEU A 62 1.96 -4.39 28.10
N TYR A 63 1.69 -4.17 26.81
CA TYR A 63 0.32 -4.00 26.32
C TYR A 63 -0.42 -5.33 26.20
N LEU A 64 0.29 -6.41 25.84
CA LEU A 64 -0.29 -7.76 25.79
C LEU A 64 -0.57 -8.34 27.18
N SER A 65 0.30 -8.04 28.17
CA SER A 65 0.11 -8.41 29.58
C SER A 65 -0.93 -7.53 30.29
N GLY A 66 -1.28 -6.38 29.72
CA GLY A 66 -2.20 -5.41 30.31
C GLY A 66 -1.56 -4.49 31.38
N GLU A 67 -0.25 -4.61 31.60
CA GLU A 67 0.52 -3.75 32.51
C GLU A 67 0.65 -2.31 32.01
N LYS A 68 0.50 -2.10 30.70
CA LYS A 68 0.43 -0.78 30.07
C LYS A 68 -0.88 -0.62 29.33
N GLN A 69 -1.70 0.32 29.77
CA GLN A 69 -2.96 0.67 29.11
C GLN A 69 -2.75 1.93 28.26
N ILE A 70 -3.38 1.97 27.08
CA ILE A 70 -3.45 3.19 26.29
C ILE A 70 -4.36 4.13 27.06
N ALA A 71 -3.78 5.12 27.73
CA ALA A 71 -4.55 6.17 28.38
C ALA A 71 -5.46 6.80 27.33
N SER A 72 -6.77 6.77 27.56
CA SER A 72 -7.71 7.54 26.74
C SER A 72 -7.32 9.01 26.84
N ASP A 73 -7.44 9.75 25.74
CA ASP A 73 -7.03 11.17 25.63
C ASP A 73 -7.64 12.09 26.71
N SER A 74 -8.64 11.61 27.45
CA SER A 74 -9.20 12.27 28.63
C SER A 74 -8.28 12.31 29.87
N GLU A 75 -7.34 11.38 30.06
CA GLU A 75 -6.49 11.34 31.27
C GLU A 75 -5.12 12.00 31.10
N ALA A 76 -4.59 12.07 29.87
CA ALA A 76 -3.27 12.65 29.59
C ALA A 76 -3.20 14.16 29.92
N ALA A 77 -4.33 14.87 29.88
CA ALA A 77 -4.41 16.29 30.21
C ALA A 77 -4.25 16.59 31.72
N LEU A 78 -4.57 15.63 32.61
CA LEU A 78 -4.55 15.86 34.06
C LEU A 78 -3.16 15.67 34.70
N VAL A 79 -2.27 14.91 34.05
CA VAL A 79 -0.91 14.67 34.56
C VAL A 79 -0.01 15.89 34.33
N TYR A 80 -0.22 16.64 33.26
CA TYR A 80 0.57 17.85 32.96
C TYR A 80 0.20 19.08 33.79
N LEU A 81 -1.00 19.12 34.40
CA LEU A 81 -1.49 20.26 35.20
C LEU A 81 -1.11 20.21 36.69
N LYS A 82 -0.46 19.13 37.16
CA LYS A 82 -0.03 18.98 38.56
C LYS A 82 1.47 19.20 38.79
N SER A 83 2.16 19.73 37.79
CA SER A 83 3.61 19.99 37.82
C SER A 83 3.94 21.49 37.77
N GLU A 84 3.21 22.31 38.51
CA GLU A 84 3.57 23.70 38.84
C GLU A 84 3.46 23.93 40.36
#